data_AF-A0A661RLY6-F1
#
_entry.id   AF-A0A661RLY6-F1
#
_cell.length_a   1.000
_cell.length_b   1.000
_cell.length_c   1.000
_cell.angle_alpha   90.00
_cell.angle_beta   90.00
_cell.angle_gamma   90.00
#
_symmetry.space_group_name_H-M   'P 1'
#
loop_
_entity.id
_entity.type
_entity.pdbx_description
1 polymer ?
#
loop_
_entity_poly.entity_id
_entity_poly.type
_entity_poly.pdbx_seq_one_letter_code
_entity_poly.pdbx_strand_id
1 'polypeptide(L)'
;MNNEDHITQNIKIANRVQLESMSQRDLEIVSKTEKLYRKLMKVGCTGCGYCMPCPSGVNIPACFEFYNDYHMFDDKKNAKLFYLGMCGGLMSNKPSYASLCEECGECEKVCPQGLSIIDSLKDVTDEFEGFQFKIMLKIAKAIFGFKRWNTLRKN
;
A
#
# COMPACT_ATOMS: atom_id res chain seq x y z
N MET A 1 4.54 5.31 18.35
CA MET A 1 5.51 5.44 19.47
C MET A 1 5.11 4.37 20.47
N ASN A 2 5.98 3.38 20.70
CA ASN A 2 5.54 2.10 21.27
C ASN A 2 6.13 1.83 22.68
N ASN A 3 6.92 2.76 23.22
CA ASN A 3 7.46 2.77 24.60
C ASN A 3 7.52 4.23 25.09
N GLU A 4 7.26 4.45 26.37
CA GLU A 4 7.39 5.73 27.09
C GLU A 4 8.79 6.38 26.93
N ASP A 5 9.84 5.57 26.78
CA ASP A 5 11.19 6.09 26.51
C ASP A 5 11.25 6.94 25.22
N HIS A 6 10.49 6.54 24.18
CA HIS A 6 10.44 7.30 22.93
C HIS A 6 9.76 8.66 23.13
N ILE A 7 8.73 8.72 23.99
CA ILE A 7 8.02 9.96 24.32
C ILE A 7 8.97 10.89 25.09
N THR A 8 9.64 10.35 26.10
CA THR A 8 10.64 11.08 26.90
C THR A 8 11.75 11.64 26.01
N GLN A 9 12.25 10.86 25.05
CA GLN A 9 13.26 11.30 24.09
C GLN A 9 12.73 12.40 23.17
N ASN A 10 11.53 12.25 22.62
CA ASN A 10 10.93 13.26 21.74
C ASN A 10 10.74 14.61 22.45
N ILE A 11 10.26 14.58 23.70
CA ILE A 11 10.11 15.79 24.53
C ILE A 11 11.48 16.45 24.77
N LYS A 12 12.51 15.65 25.10
CA LYS A 12 13.87 16.18 25.30
C LYS A 12 14.43 16.84 24.04
N ILE A 13 14.17 16.29 22.86
CA ILE A 13 14.59 16.88 21.58
C ILE A 13 13.82 18.18 21.33
N ALA A 14 12.49 18.16 21.46
CA ALA A 14 11.64 19.33 21.23
C ALA A 14 12.01 20.51 22.13
N ASN A 15 12.38 20.25 23.39
CA ASN A 15 12.82 21.28 24.34
C ASN A 15 14.22 21.85 24.06
N ARG A 16 15.04 21.16 23.26
CA ARG A 16 16.44 21.55 22.99
C ARG A 16 16.65 22.12 21.60
N VAL A 17 15.73 21.85 20.68
CA VAL A 17 15.86 22.29 19.29
C VAL A 17 15.85 23.82 19.23
N GLN A 18 16.71 24.39 18.41
CA GLN A 18 16.75 25.83 18.14
C GLN A 18 16.27 26.10 16.71
N LEU A 19 15.92 27.36 16.44
CA LEU A 19 15.72 27.85 15.07
C LEU A 19 16.97 27.52 14.25
N GLU A 20 16.76 27.12 12.99
CA GLU A 20 17.86 26.78 12.06
C GLU A 20 18.79 25.66 12.58
N SER A 21 18.26 24.76 13.41
CA SER A 21 18.99 23.58 13.92
C SER A 21 19.42 22.56 12.86
N MET A 22 18.91 22.68 11.63
CA MET A 22 19.35 21.89 10.48
C MET A 22 20.30 22.72 9.63
N SER A 23 21.46 22.17 9.31
CA SER A 23 22.40 22.83 8.41
C SER A 23 21.85 22.87 6.98
N GLN A 24 22.38 23.77 6.15
CA GLN A 24 22.05 23.81 4.73
C GLN A 24 22.28 22.45 4.05
N ARG A 25 23.33 21.73 4.46
CA ARG A 25 23.61 20.38 3.97
C ARG A 25 22.50 19.38 4.33
N ASP A 26 21.94 19.47 5.53
CA ASP A 26 20.85 18.58 5.96
C ASP A 26 19.58 18.84 5.13
N LEU A 27 19.24 20.13 4.93
CA LEU A 27 18.11 20.54 4.11
C LEU A 27 18.26 20.07 2.65
N GLU A 28 19.47 20.14 2.10
CA GLU A 28 19.76 19.62 0.76
C GLU A 28 19.56 18.10 0.67
N ILE A 29 19.99 17.35 1.69
CA ILE A 29 19.80 15.89 1.74
C ILE A 29 18.31 15.55 1.81
N VAL A 30 17.55 16.24 2.67
CA VAL A 30 16.10 16.06 2.77
C VAL A 30 15.43 16.35 1.43
N SER A 31 15.76 17.48 0.79
CA SER A 31 15.19 17.84 -0.51
C SER A 31 15.54 16.82 -1.61
N LYS A 32 16.78 16.33 -1.65
CA LYS A 32 17.20 15.29 -2.61
C LYS A 32 16.43 13.98 -2.38
N THR A 33 16.26 13.59 -1.13
CA THR A 33 15.53 12.38 -0.74
C THR A 33 14.05 12.49 -1.11
N GLU A 34 13.40 13.60 -0.77
CA GLU A 34 12.01 13.88 -1.13
C GLU A 34 11.80 13.77 -2.65
N LYS A 35 12.64 14.43 -3.44
CA LYS A 35 12.57 14.39 -4.91
C LYS A 35 12.74 12.98 -5.46
N LEU A 36 13.63 12.18 -4.87
CA LEU A 36 13.83 10.80 -5.27
C LEU A 36 12.58 9.95 -5.01
N TYR A 37 12.00 10.04 -3.81
CA TYR A 37 10.76 9.32 -3.49
C TYR A 37 9.60 9.72 -4.40
N ARG A 38 9.41 11.03 -4.65
CA ARG A 38 8.38 11.52 -5.58
C ARG A 38 8.60 11.07 -7.02
N LYS A 39 9.85 10.81 -7.43
CA LYS A 39 10.18 10.30 -8.77
C LYS A 39 9.93 8.80 -8.89
N LEU A 40 10.22 8.03 -7.84
CA LEU A 40 10.16 6.57 -7.87
C LEU A 40 8.75 6.04 -7.61
N MET A 41 8.02 6.63 -6.66
CA MET A 41 6.64 6.24 -6.37
C MET A 41 5.70 6.79 -7.44
N LYS A 42 4.69 5.99 -7.82
CA LYS A 42 3.64 6.44 -8.74
C LYS A 42 2.50 7.15 -8.03
N VAL A 43 2.20 6.74 -6.81
CA VAL A 43 1.13 7.31 -5.98
C VAL A 43 1.74 7.85 -4.70
N GLY A 44 1.47 9.11 -4.36
CA GLY A 44 1.92 9.74 -3.10
C GLY A 44 1.22 9.23 -1.83
N CYS A 45 0.80 7.96 -1.81
CA CYS A 45 0.15 7.34 -0.67
C CYS A 45 1.14 7.08 0.46
N THR A 46 0.74 7.43 1.68
CA THR A 46 1.54 7.22 2.91
C THR A 46 1.07 6.02 3.74
N GLY A 47 0.10 5.25 3.24
CA GLY A 47 -0.43 4.07 3.95
C GLY A 47 -1.27 4.40 5.20
N CYS A 48 -1.74 5.64 5.35
CA CYS A 48 -2.40 6.12 6.56
C CYS A 48 -3.77 5.48 6.87
N GLY A 49 -4.46 4.91 5.87
CA GLY A 49 -5.72 4.18 6.06
C GLY A 49 -6.99 5.02 6.25
N TYR A 50 -6.94 6.36 6.18
CA TYR A 50 -8.14 7.21 6.31
C TYR A 50 -9.22 6.94 5.26
N CYS A 51 -8.83 6.46 4.09
CA CYS A 51 -9.74 6.06 3.02
C CYS A 51 -10.47 4.72 3.27
N MET A 52 -10.24 4.08 4.42
CA MET A 52 -10.81 2.78 4.78
C MET A 52 -11.86 2.91 5.90
N PRO A 53 -12.90 2.05 5.91
CA PRO A 53 -13.19 1.00 4.94
C PRO A 53 -13.77 1.55 3.62
N CYS A 54 -13.31 1.02 2.48
CA CYS A 54 -13.94 1.28 1.20
C CYS A 54 -15.29 0.54 1.10
N PRO A 55 -16.39 1.21 0.69
CA PRO A 55 -17.71 0.57 0.54
C PRO A 55 -17.71 -0.63 -0.41
N SER A 56 -16.96 -0.53 -1.52
CA SER A 56 -16.82 -1.61 -2.51
C SER A 56 -15.78 -2.68 -2.11
N GLY A 57 -15.18 -2.56 -0.92
CA GLY A 57 -14.28 -3.57 -0.35
C GLY A 57 -12.82 -3.52 -0.84
N VAL A 58 -12.44 -2.50 -1.62
CA VAL A 58 -11.04 -2.29 -2.06
C VAL A 58 -10.16 -2.01 -0.85
N ASN A 59 -9.00 -2.67 -0.77
CA ASN A 59 -7.95 -2.29 0.18
C ASN A 59 -7.02 -1.27 -0.49
N ILE A 60 -7.44 0.01 -0.44
CA ILE A 60 -6.78 1.12 -1.14
C ILE A 60 -5.31 1.28 -0.73
N PRO A 61 -4.95 1.29 0.58
CA PRO A 61 -3.55 1.38 0.98
C PRO A 61 -2.68 0.26 0.41
N ALA A 62 -3.15 -1.00 0.50
CA ALA A 62 -2.39 -2.15 0.00
C ALA A 62 -2.24 -2.14 -1.53
N CYS A 63 -3.27 -1.70 -2.27
CA CYS A 63 -3.19 -1.54 -3.72
C CYS A 63 -2.08 -0.55 -4.10
N PHE A 64 -2.01 0.60 -3.41
CA PHE A 64 -0.99 1.61 -3.68
C PHE A 64 0.40 1.24 -3.18
N GLU A 65 0.51 0.50 -2.07
CA GLU A 65 1.78 -0.04 -1.58
C GLU A 65 2.44 -0.92 -2.64
N PHE A 66 1.75 -1.97 -3.12
CA PHE A 66 2.32 -2.87 -4.12
C PHE A 66 2.54 -2.21 -5.48
N TYR A 67 1.71 -1.25 -5.85
CA TYR A 67 1.90 -0.48 -7.07
C TYR A 67 3.16 0.41 -6.98
N ASN A 68 3.37 1.08 -5.86
CA ASN A 68 4.59 1.85 -5.63
C ASN A 68 5.83 0.95 -5.59
N ASP A 69 5.77 -0.18 -4.89
CA ASP A 69 6.87 -1.15 -4.82
C ASP A 69 7.26 -1.67 -6.20
N TYR A 70 6.27 -1.95 -7.06
CA TYR A 70 6.49 -2.40 -8.44
C TYR A 70 7.28 -1.41 -9.29
N HIS A 71 7.12 -0.10 -9.03
CA HIS A 71 7.83 0.95 -9.75
C HIS A 71 9.12 1.40 -9.07
N MET A 72 9.19 1.30 -7.75
CA MET A 72 10.32 1.75 -6.94
C MET A 72 11.45 0.73 -6.90
N PHE A 73 11.12 -0.56 -6.91
CA PHE A 73 12.10 -1.65 -6.80
C PHE A 73 12.17 -2.47 -8.10
N ASP A 74 13.34 -3.06 -8.39
CA ASP A 74 13.53 -3.96 -9.54
C ASP A 74 12.95 -5.38 -9.31
N ASP A 75 11.93 -5.47 -8.45
CA ASP A 75 11.30 -6.73 -8.02
C ASP A 75 9.81 -6.77 -8.35
N LYS A 76 9.54 -6.56 -9.63
CA LYS A 76 8.20 -6.54 -10.23
C LYS A 76 7.40 -7.81 -9.98
N LYS A 77 8.09 -8.96 -9.97
CA LYS A 77 7.44 -10.27 -9.80
C LYS A 77 6.91 -10.42 -8.38
N ASN A 78 7.69 -10.06 -7.36
CA ASN A 78 7.24 -10.16 -5.99
C ASN A 78 6.12 -9.15 -5.70
N ALA A 79 6.19 -7.92 -6.22
CA ALA A 79 5.09 -6.97 -6.08
C ALA A 79 3.75 -7.53 -6.61
N LYS A 80 3.75 -8.11 -7.83
CA LYS A 80 2.54 -8.76 -8.39
C LYS A 80 2.09 -9.98 -7.60
N LEU A 81 3.02 -10.78 -7.07
CA LEU A 81 2.71 -11.94 -6.25
C LEU A 81 2.08 -11.54 -4.90
N PHE A 82 2.65 -10.54 -4.21
CA PHE A 82 2.11 -10.05 -2.95
C PHE A 82 0.74 -9.39 -3.15
N TYR A 83 0.56 -8.61 -4.22
CA TYR A 83 -0.74 -8.09 -4.60
C TYR A 83 -1.78 -9.21 -4.82
N LEU A 84 -1.43 -10.25 -5.57
CA LEU A 84 -2.30 -11.42 -5.79
C LEU A 84 -2.66 -12.11 -4.47
N GLY A 85 -1.71 -12.26 -3.55
CA GLY A 85 -1.93 -12.88 -2.24
C GLY A 85 -2.85 -12.05 -1.33
N MET A 86 -2.48 -10.79 -1.12
CA MET A 86 -3.11 -9.89 -0.16
C MET A 86 -4.44 -9.34 -0.68
N CYS A 87 -4.46 -8.84 -1.92
CA CYS A 87 -5.65 -8.22 -2.51
C CYS A 87 -6.53 -9.23 -3.26
N GLY A 88 -5.97 -10.33 -3.76
CA GLY A 88 -6.74 -11.44 -4.37
C GLY A 88 -7.64 -12.21 -3.38
N GLY A 89 -7.45 -11.98 -2.07
CA GLY A 89 -8.21 -12.64 -1.01
C GLY A 89 -7.78 -14.08 -0.75
N LEU A 90 -6.52 -14.45 -1.07
CA LEU A 90 -6.00 -15.79 -0.77
C LEU A 90 -5.81 -16.01 0.74
N MET A 91 -5.51 -14.93 1.49
CA MET A 91 -5.32 -14.98 2.94
C MET A 91 -6.60 -14.70 3.73
N SER A 92 -7.48 -13.81 3.22
CA SER A 92 -8.69 -13.33 3.91
C SER A 92 -9.98 -14.03 3.45
N ASN A 93 -9.94 -14.85 2.39
CA ASN A 93 -11.10 -15.35 1.63
C ASN A 93 -12.01 -14.25 1.02
N LYS A 94 -11.67 -12.97 1.15
CA LYS A 94 -12.44 -11.85 0.58
C LYS A 94 -11.52 -11.04 -0.35
N PRO A 95 -11.87 -10.90 -1.64
CA PRO A 95 -11.09 -10.07 -2.55
C PRO A 95 -11.19 -8.59 -2.15
N SER A 96 -10.11 -7.86 -2.38
CA SER A 96 -9.96 -6.43 -2.08
C SER A 96 -9.06 -5.72 -3.09
N TYR A 97 -8.93 -6.28 -4.29
CA TYR A 97 -8.16 -5.74 -5.41
C TYR A 97 -8.83 -4.50 -6.04
N ALA A 98 -8.09 -3.78 -6.87
CA ALA A 98 -8.39 -2.42 -7.30
C ALA A 98 -9.62 -2.36 -8.23
N SER A 99 -9.82 -3.37 -9.09
CA SER A 99 -10.95 -3.43 -10.02
C SER A 99 -12.33 -3.61 -9.34
N LEU A 100 -12.37 -3.78 -8.01
CA LEU A 100 -13.62 -3.70 -7.24
C LEU A 100 -14.11 -2.27 -7.03
N CYS A 101 -13.31 -1.25 -7.37
CA CYS A 101 -13.70 0.15 -7.22
C CYS A 101 -14.92 0.47 -8.10
N GLU A 102 -15.95 1.05 -7.50
CA GLU A 102 -17.16 1.54 -8.18
C GLU A 102 -17.15 3.06 -8.36
N GLU A 103 -15.99 3.70 -8.19
CA GLU A 103 -15.77 5.14 -8.44
C GLU A 103 -16.67 6.07 -7.59
N CYS A 104 -17.01 5.68 -6.36
CA CYS A 104 -17.94 6.45 -5.50
C CYS A 104 -17.39 7.78 -4.94
N GLY A 105 -16.06 7.98 -4.96
CA GLY A 105 -15.41 9.24 -4.55
C GLY A 105 -15.28 9.48 -3.04
N GLU A 106 -15.83 8.63 -2.18
CA GLU A 106 -15.78 8.83 -0.71
C GLU A 106 -14.35 8.85 -0.15
N CYS A 107 -13.46 8.03 -0.73
CA CYS A 107 -12.07 7.93 -0.29
C CYS A 107 -11.25 9.21 -0.52
N GLU A 108 -11.54 9.96 -1.59
CA GLU A 108 -10.79 11.17 -1.94
C GLU A 108 -11.13 12.33 -1.00
N LYS A 109 -12.39 12.43 -0.57
CA LYS A 109 -12.87 13.45 0.38
C LYS A 109 -12.17 13.40 1.73
N VAL A 110 -11.73 12.20 2.14
CA VAL A 110 -11.09 11.95 3.44
C VAL A 110 -9.57 11.79 3.33
N CYS A 111 -9.01 11.86 2.12
CA CYS A 111 -7.58 11.67 1.92
C CYS A 111 -6.80 12.90 2.39
N PRO A 112 -5.96 12.80 3.43
CA PRO A 112 -5.19 13.95 3.91
C PRO A 112 -4.10 14.39 2.93
N GLN A 113 -3.76 13.55 1.94
CA GLN A 113 -2.77 13.84 0.91
C GLN A 113 -3.41 14.41 -0.38
N GLY A 114 -4.75 14.51 -0.45
CA GLY A 114 -5.46 15.04 -1.63
C GLY A 114 -5.23 14.25 -2.91
N LEU A 115 -5.09 12.93 -2.81
CA LEU A 115 -4.79 12.06 -3.96
C LEU A 115 -6.03 11.85 -4.84
N SER A 116 -5.81 11.75 -6.15
CA SER A 116 -6.76 11.17 -7.11
C SER A 116 -6.76 9.64 -6.99
N ILE A 117 -7.43 9.14 -5.94
CA ILE A 117 -7.46 7.71 -5.59
C ILE A 117 -8.12 6.90 -6.70
N ILE A 118 -9.22 7.37 -7.28
CA ILE A 118 -9.95 6.62 -8.30
C ILE A 118 -9.08 6.39 -9.54
N ASP A 119 -8.46 7.46 -10.03
CA ASP A 119 -7.57 7.38 -11.20
C ASP A 119 -6.37 6.48 -10.92
N SER A 120 -5.77 6.61 -9.74
CA SER A 120 -4.66 5.74 -9.33
C SER A 120 -5.08 4.26 -9.26
N LEU A 121 -6.30 3.94 -8.83
CA LEU A 121 -6.80 2.55 -8.80
C LEU A 121 -7.04 1.97 -10.21
N LYS A 122 -7.37 2.81 -11.20
CA LYS A 122 -7.43 2.40 -12.61
C LYS A 122 -6.05 2.01 -13.11
N ASP A 123 -5.03 2.82 -12.81
CA ASP A 123 -3.63 2.49 -13.15
C ASP A 123 -3.17 1.17 -12.51
N VAL A 124 -3.56 0.92 -11.24
CA VAL A 124 -3.29 -0.36 -10.58
C VAL A 124 -3.97 -1.51 -11.31
N THR A 125 -5.24 -1.34 -11.67
CA THR A 125 -6.03 -2.35 -12.39
C THR A 125 -5.35 -2.72 -13.71
N ASP A 126 -4.93 -1.73 -14.48
CA ASP A 126 -4.30 -1.92 -15.79
C ASP A 126 -2.94 -2.64 -15.67
N GLU A 127 -2.14 -2.30 -14.67
CA GLU A 127 -0.81 -2.89 -14.47
C GLU A 127 -0.88 -4.31 -13.85
N PHE A 128 -1.82 -4.57 -12.93
CA PHE A 128 -1.83 -5.79 -12.11
C PHE A 128 -2.91 -6.80 -12.50
N GLU A 129 -4.06 -6.38 -13.03
CA GLU A 129 -5.27 -7.21 -13.09
C GLU A 129 -5.66 -7.72 -14.50
N GLY A 130 -4.68 -7.79 -15.41
CA GLY A 130 -4.87 -8.33 -16.76
C GLY A 130 -5.29 -9.82 -16.79
N PHE A 131 -5.40 -10.39 -18.01
CA PHE A 131 -5.86 -11.77 -18.21
C PHE A 131 -5.09 -12.82 -17.39
N GLN A 132 -3.76 -12.66 -17.28
CA GLN A 132 -2.90 -13.55 -16.50
C GLN A 132 -3.25 -13.54 -15.00
N PHE A 133 -3.60 -12.38 -14.44
CA PHE A 133 -4.00 -12.26 -13.03
C PHE A 133 -5.24 -13.10 -12.72
N LYS A 134 -6.27 -13.03 -13.57
CA LYS A 134 -7.51 -13.81 -13.40
C LYS A 134 -7.26 -15.32 -13.41
N ILE A 135 -6.37 -15.78 -14.30
CA ILE A 135 -5.96 -17.20 -14.34
C ILE A 135 -5.22 -17.57 -13.06
N MET A 136 -4.17 -16.81 -12.71
CA MET A 136 -3.35 -17.08 -11.54
C MET A 136 -4.17 -17.08 -10.25
N LEU A 137 -5.12 -16.16 -10.13
CA LEU A 137 -6.02 -16.09 -8.98
C LEU A 137 -6.90 -17.33 -8.84
N LYS A 138 -7.47 -17.83 -9.94
CA LYS A 138 -8.27 -19.06 -9.93
C LYS A 138 -7.44 -20.27 -9.54
N ILE A 139 -6.25 -20.42 -10.13
CA ILE A 139 -5.32 -21.51 -9.83
C ILE A 139 -4.93 -21.46 -8.35
N ALA A 140 -4.52 -20.28 -7.86
CA ALA A 140 -4.12 -20.11 -6.48
C ALA A 140 -5.28 -20.44 -5.52
N LYS A 141 -6.50 -19.93 -5.77
CA LYS A 141 -7.68 -20.27 -4.96
C LYS A 141 -7.96 -21.77 -4.93
N ALA A 142 -7.81 -22.48 -6.05
CA ALA A 142 -7.98 -23.93 -6.09
C ALA A 142 -6.92 -24.67 -5.25
N ILE A 143 -5.65 -24.27 -5.37
CA ILE A 143 -4.55 -24.87 -4.59
C ILE A 143 -4.74 -24.62 -3.08
N PHE A 144 -5.05 -23.38 -2.69
CA PHE A 144 -5.27 -23.02 -1.28
C PHE A 144 -6.52 -23.71 -0.73
N GLY A 145 -7.59 -23.82 -1.52
CA GLY A 145 -8.80 -24.57 -1.15
C GLY A 145 -8.50 -26.06 -0.92
N PHE A 146 -7.75 -26.69 -1.83
CA PHE A 146 -7.34 -28.09 -1.69
C PHE A 146 -6.42 -28.32 -0.48
N LYS A 147 -5.46 -27.42 -0.25
CA LYS A 147 -4.58 -27.49 0.92
C LYS A 147 -5.36 -27.37 2.23
N ARG A 148 -6.31 -26.42 2.30
CA ARG A 148 -7.18 -26.25 3.47
C ARG A 148 -8.04 -27.49 3.71
N TRP A 149 -8.62 -28.07 2.67
CA TRP A 149 -9.39 -29.32 2.76
C TRP A 149 -8.54 -30.49 3.27
N ASN A 150 -7.33 -30.67 2.73
CA ASN A 150 -6.40 -31.71 3.18
C ASN A 150 -5.96 -31.54 4.64
N THR A 151 -5.76 -30.30 5.11
CA THR A 151 -5.45 -30.03 6.52
C THR A 151 -6.63 -30.38 7.42
N LEU A 152 -7.85 -29.99 7.04
CA LEU A 152 -9.06 -30.30 7.81
C LEU A 152 -9.38 -31.80 7.84
N ARG A 153 -9.04 -32.56 6.79
CA ARG A 153 -9.27 -34.02 6.72
C ARG A 153 -8.27 -34.86 7.52
N LYS A 154 -7.11 -34.28 7.87
CA LYS A 154 -6.04 -34.98 8.62
C LYS A 154 -6.14 -34.79 10.14
N ASN A 155 -7.05 -33.92 10.59
CA ASN A 155 -7.43 -33.72 11.99
C ASN A 155 -8.78 -34.36 12.24
#